data_AF-A0A840RVX5-F1
#
_entry.id   AF-A0A840RVX5-F1
#
_cell.length_a   1.000
_cell.length_b   1.000
_cell.length_c   1.000
_cell.angle_alpha   90.00
_cell.angle_beta   90.00
_cell.angle_gamma   90.00
#
_symmetry.space_group_name_H-M   'P 1'
#
loop_
_entity.id
_entity.type
_entity.pdbx_description
1 polymer ?
#
loop_
_entity_poly.entity_id
_entity_poly.type
_entity_poly.pdbx_seq_one_letter_code
_entity_poly.pdbx_strand_id
1 'polypeptide(L)'
;MTTEQKQDIAALKALAEAATTGPWEVRANAHPHYLGGFHKELLINTSWYHPQLGRQYPIVANSVGLGTEKNGPLTPLVLIEEKNAAYIAATNPLAVLAMIAHIEQLEAQLAEARKLPVFREACEMKRAGDQSVKIIFSSCRAASQFEKDVRSAGVQRGIESTKGKS
;
A
#
# COMPACT_ATOMS: atom_id res chain seq x y z
N MET A 1 -11.99 8.32 -12.45
CA MET A 1 -10.70 7.61 -12.37
C MET A 1 -10.56 6.76 -13.61
N THR A 2 -9.61 7.12 -14.48
CA THR A 2 -9.28 6.34 -15.67
C THR A 2 -8.62 5.03 -15.28
N THR A 3 -8.76 4.02 -16.15
CA THR A 3 -8.28 2.64 -15.94
C THR A 3 -6.77 2.55 -15.71
N GLU A 4 -6.01 3.58 -16.06
CA GLU A 4 -4.55 3.67 -15.92
C GLU A 4 -4.06 4.06 -14.50
N GLN A 5 -4.95 4.48 -13.60
CA GLN A 5 -4.57 4.91 -12.24
C GLN A 5 -5.15 4.04 -11.13
N LYS A 6 -5.73 2.89 -11.47
CA LYS A 6 -6.08 1.90 -10.46
C LYS A 6 -4.81 1.13 -10.12
N GLN A 7 -3.98 1.73 -9.26
CA GLN A 7 -2.90 1.00 -8.62
C GLN A 7 -3.48 -0.31 -8.09
N ASP A 8 -2.97 -1.44 -8.54
CA ASP A 8 -3.47 -2.72 -8.08
C ASP A 8 -3.11 -2.85 -6.59
N ILE A 9 -4.09 -2.60 -5.73
CA ILE A 9 -3.93 -2.62 -4.27
C ILE A 9 -3.42 -4.00 -3.83
N ALA A 10 -3.80 -5.08 -4.53
CA ALA A 10 -3.30 -6.42 -4.23
C ALA A 10 -1.81 -6.54 -4.58
N ALA A 11 -1.39 -5.98 -5.72
CA ALA A 11 0.03 -5.95 -6.10
C ALA A 11 0.86 -5.09 -5.13
N LEU A 12 0.37 -3.91 -4.75
CA LEU A 12 1.06 -3.05 -3.77
C LEU A 12 1.16 -3.73 -2.40
N LYS A 13 0.11 -4.42 -1.96
CA LYS A 13 0.12 -5.21 -0.73
C LYS A 13 1.16 -6.33 -0.79
N ALA A 14 1.21 -7.09 -1.88
CA ALA A 14 2.20 -8.15 -2.06
C ALA A 14 3.63 -7.62 -2.01
N LEU A 15 3.88 -6.45 -2.62
CA LEU A 15 5.19 -5.78 -2.55
C LEU A 15 5.52 -5.34 -1.11
N ALA A 16 4.55 -4.80 -0.38
CA ALA A 16 4.75 -4.38 1.02
C ALA A 16 5.03 -5.58 1.95
N GLU A 17 4.37 -6.72 1.72
CA GLU A 17 4.59 -7.96 2.49
C GLU A 17 5.94 -8.60 2.19
N ALA A 18 6.45 -8.47 0.96
CA ALA A 18 7.76 -8.98 0.57
C ALA A 18 8.93 -8.08 1.03
N ALA A 19 8.71 -6.77 1.08
CA ALA A 19 9.72 -5.79 1.48
C ALA A 19 10.25 -6.04 2.90
N THR A 20 11.48 -5.60 3.17
CA THR A 20 12.06 -5.69 4.51
C THR A 20 11.20 -4.93 5.51
N THR A 21 10.85 -5.54 6.63
CA THR A 21 9.93 -4.94 7.60
C THR A 21 10.48 -3.64 8.20
N GLY A 22 9.64 -2.61 8.23
CA GLY A 22 9.93 -1.31 8.82
C GLY A 22 9.82 -1.27 10.36
N PRO A 23 9.92 -0.08 10.97
CA PRO A 23 10.02 1.24 10.33
C PRO A 23 11.35 1.42 9.58
N TRP A 24 11.30 2.14 8.46
CA TRP A 24 12.49 2.60 7.74
C TRP A 24 12.77 4.06 8.08
N GLU A 25 14.03 4.45 8.11
CA GLU A 25 14.49 5.81 8.39
C GLU A 25 15.57 6.23 7.40
N VAL A 26 15.55 7.50 7.02
CA VAL A 26 16.62 8.11 6.24
C VAL A 26 17.74 8.52 7.20
N ARG A 27 18.97 8.09 6.91
CA ARG A 27 20.16 8.53 7.65
C ARG A 27 21.13 9.24 6.72
N ALA A 28 21.69 10.35 7.22
CA ALA A 28 22.77 11.06 6.57
C ALA A 28 24.04 10.88 7.41
N ASN A 29 25.01 10.12 6.90
CA ASN A 29 26.30 9.94 7.55
C ASN A 29 27.36 10.79 6.84
N ALA A 30 28.22 11.46 7.62
CA ALA A 30 29.36 12.18 7.08
C ALA A 30 30.63 11.34 7.31
N HIS A 31 31.39 11.13 6.24
CA HIS A 31 32.64 10.37 6.29
C HIS A 31 33.78 11.25 5.77
N PRO A 32 34.98 11.18 6.38
CA PRO A 32 36.15 11.82 5.84
C PRO A 32 36.44 11.31 4.42
N HIS A 33 36.65 12.22 3.48
CA HIS A 33 36.99 11.87 2.10
C HIS A 33 38.51 11.81 1.93
N TYR A 34 39.01 10.83 1.16
CA TYR A 34 40.46 10.61 1.02
C TYR A 34 41.20 11.76 0.32
N LEU A 35 40.51 12.58 -0.49
CA LEU A 35 41.06 13.81 -1.10
C LEU A 35 40.94 15.05 -0.20
N GLY A 36 40.59 14.87 1.07
CA GLY A 36 40.25 15.96 1.98
C GLY A 36 38.77 16.34 1.93
N GLY A 37 38.28 16.95 3.00
CA GLY A 37 36.87 17.27 3.20
C GLY A 37 36.04 16.07 3.70
N PHE A 38 34.72 16.18 3.57
CA PHE A 38 33.75 15.14 3.97
C PHE A 38 32.81 14.82 2.81
N HIS A 39 32.51 13.55 2.60
CA HIS A 39 31.37 13.14 1.77
C HIS A 39 30.18 12.76 2.67
N LYS A 40 28.96 12.99 2.16
CA LYS A 40 27.72 12.62 2.84
C LYS A 40 27.10 11.42 2.16
N GLU A 41 26.79 10.39 2.93
CA GLU A 41 26.04 9.21 2.51
C GLU A 41 24.60 9.34 2.99
N LEU A 42 23.66 9.32 2.03
CA LEU A 42 22.23 9.23 2.31
C LEU A 42 21.82 7.76 2.18
N LEU A 43 21.33 7.20 3.27
CA LEU A 43 20.98 5.79 3.41
C LEU A 43 19.53 5.67 3.86
N ILE A 44 18.90 4.54 3.54
CA ILE A 44 17.65 4.13 4.17
C ILE A 44 17.95 2.88 4.98
N ASN A 45 17.67 2.90 6.28
CA ASN A 45 17.89 1.79 7.18
C ASN A 45 16.62 1.44 7.93
N THR A 46 16.58 0.28 8.57
CA THR A 46 15.58 0.00 9.59
C THR A 46 15.81 0.87 10.82
N SER A 47 14.77 1.21 11.58
CA SER A 47 14.93 1.93 12.85
C SER A 47 15.44 1.03 13.99
N TRP A 48 15.22 -0.28 13.90
CA TRP A 48 15.69 -1.26 14.88
C TRP A 48 17.17 -1.63 14.67
N TYR A 49 17.85 -1.95 15.77
CA TYR A 49 19.25 -2.32 15.79
C TYR A 49 19.44 -3.81 15.49
N HIS A 50 20.25 -4.15 14.48
CA HIS A 50 20.49 -5.53 14.09
C HIS A 50 21.68 -6.12 14.88
N PRO A 51 21.46 -7.14 15.73
CA PRO A 51 22.46 -7.61 16.68
C PRO A 51 23.69 -8.20 15.98
N GLN A 52 23.53 -8.96 14.89
CA GLN A 52 24.69 -9.51 14.18
C GLN A 52 25.50 -8.47 13.38
N LEU A 53 24.86 -7.39 12.91
CA LEU A 53 25.54 -6.37 12.10
C LEU A 53 26.19 -5.28 12.99
N GLY A 54 25.81 -5.22 14.27
CA GLY A 54 26.25 -4.17 15.17
C GLY A 54 25.73 -2.77 14.79
N ARG A 55 24.67 -2.68 13.97
CA ARG A 55 24.07 -1.44 13.45
C ARG A 55 22.65 -1.71 12.93
N GLN A 56 21.93 -0.66 12.51
CA GLN A 56 20.65 -0.79 11.81
C GLN A 56 20.81 -1.59 10.50
N TYR A 57 19.80 -2.39 10.13
CA TYR A 57 19.82 -3.15 8.88
C TYR A 57 19.66 -2.20 7.69
N PRO A 58 20.53 -2.28 6.66
CA PRO A 58 20.44 -1.40 5.50
C PRO A 58 19.31 -1.83 4.56
N ILE A 59 18.48 -0.87 4.14
CA ILE A 59 17.47 -1.04 3.07
C ILE A 59 18.03 -0.55 1.75
N VAL A 60 18.59 0.67 1.78
CA VAL A 60 19.34 1.28 0.68
C VAL A 60 20.71 1.63 1.24
N ALA A 61 21.70 0.79 0.92
CA ALA A 61 23.07 1.05 1.27
C ALA A 61 23.78 1.76 0.12
N ASN A 62 24.51 2.84 0.40
CA ASN A 62 25.61 3.24 -0.47
C ASN A 62 26.80 2.35 -0.14
N SER A 63 27.31 1.61 -1.12
CA SER A 63 28.66 1.05 -1.04
C SER A 63 29.56 1.96 -1.86
N VAL A 64 30.55 2.58 -1.23
CA VAL A 64 31.65 3.24 -1.97
C VAL A 64 32.56 2.14 -2.52
N GLY A 65 32.09 1.45 -3.54
CA GLY A 65 32.89 0.48 -4.28
C GLY A 65 33.77 1.20 -5.30
N LEU A 66 35.00 1.56 -4.90
CA LEU A 66 36.09 1.53 -5.87
C LEU A 66 36.09 0.13 -6.47
N GLY A 67 35.97 0.03 -7.79
CA GLY A 67 35.96 -1.23 -8.52
C GLY A 67 37.08 -2.15 -8.01
N THR A 68 36.76 -3.43 -7.84
CA THR A 68 37.63 -4.45 -7.24
C THR A 68 38.96 -4.65 -7.98
N GLU A 69 39.14 -4.00 -9.14
CA GLU A 69 40.35 -4.02 -9.94
C GLU A 69 40.63 -2.62 -10.51
N LYS A 70 41.91 -2.25 -10.58
CA LYS A 70 42.36 -1.08 -11.35
C LYS A 70 41.96 -1.31 -12.81
N ASN A 71 40.91 -0.63 -13.27
CA ASN A 71 40.25 -0.76 -14.60
C ASN A 71 39.13 -1.84 -14.72
N GLY A 72 38.59 -2.38 -13.63
CA GLY A 72 37.38 -3.20 -13.67
C GLY A 72 36.10 -2.38 -13.94
N PRO A 73 34.99 -3.02 -14.34
CA PRO A 73 33.71 -2.32 -14.51
C PRO A 73 33.26 -1.68 -13.19
N LEU A 74 32.76 -0.44 -13.26
CA LEU A 74 32.16 0.24 -12.12
C LEU A 74 30.87 -0.49 -11.72
N THR A 75 30.88 -1.11 -10.54
CA THR A 75 29.70 -1.74 -9.93
C THR A 75 28.84 -0.65 -9.27
N PRO A 76 27.50 -0.69 -9.37
CA PRO A 76 26.63 0.34 -8.80
C PRO A 76 26.92 0.62 -7.32
N LEU A 77 27.04 1.90 -6.99
CA LEU A 77 27.36 2.41 -5.65
C LEU A 77 26.15 2.37 -4.69
N VAL A 78 24.99 1.91 -5.15
CA VAL A 78 23.76 1.73 -4.36
C VAL A 78 23.40 0.24 -4.36
N LEU A 79 23.43 -0.37 -3.18
CA LEU A 79 23.00 -1.74 -2.94
C LEU A 79 21.61 -1.73 -2.30
N ILE A 80 20.64 -2.26 -3.04
CA ILE A 80 19.25 -2.42 -2.65
C ILE A 80 18.75 -3.77 -3.15
N GLU A 81 18.03 -4.52 -2.31
CA GLU A 81 17.38 -5.76 -2.72
C GLU A 81 16.23 -5.48 -3.71
N GLU A 82 16.04 -6.35 -4.71
CA GLU A 82 15.04 -6.19 -5.77
C GLU A 82 13.63 -5.90 -5.22
N LYS A 83 13.22 -6.62 -4.17
CA LYS A 83 11.92 -6.44 -3.52
C LYS A 83 11.74 -5.06 -2.87
N ASN A 84 12.80 -4.51 -2.28
CA ASN A 84 12.76 -3.18 -1.68
C ASN A 84 12.73 -2.11 -2.79
N ALA A 85 13.48 -2.32 -3.88
CA ALA A 85 13.45 -1.43 -5.04
C ALA A 85 12.07 -1.41 -5.71
N ALA A 86 11.48 -2.57 -5.93
CA ALA A 86 10.15 -2.72 -6.52
C ALA A 86 9.08 -2.06 -5.64
N TYR A 87 9.15 -2.25 -4.31
CA TYR A 87 8.25 -1.57 -3.39
C TYR A 87 8.40 -0.05 -3.47
N ILE A 88 9.61 0.50 -3.32
CA ILE A 88 9.86 1.96 -3.40
C ILE A 88 9.38 2.56 -4.73
N ALA A 89 9.64 1.89 -5.85
CA ALA A 89 9.19 2.34 -7.17
C ALA A 89 7.66 2.34 -7.29
N ALA A 90 6.98 1.36 -6.69
CA ALA A 90 5.53 1.31 -6.65
C ALA A 90 4.93 2.41 -5.75
N THR A 91 5.63 2.83 -4.70
CA THR A 91 5.19 3.92 -3.80
C THR A 91 5.42 5.33 -4.39
N ASN A 92 5.09 5.54 -5.67
CA ASN A 92 5.26 6.85 -6.29
C ASN A 92 4.34 7.92 -5.64
N PRO A 93 4.68 9.23 -5.67
CA PRO A 93 3.89 10.25 -5.00
C PRO A 93 2.43 10.33 -5.46
N LEU A 94 2.13 10.07 -6.73
CA LEU A 94 0.76 10.07 -7.25
C LEU A 94 -0.08 8.94 -6.65
N ALA A 95 0.52 7.76 -6.49
CA ALA A 95 -0.08 6.61 -5.82
C ALA A 95 -0.47 6.94 -4.40
N VAL A 96 0.47 7.53 -3.66
CA VAL A 96 0.29 7.92 -2.26
C VAL A 96 -0.82 8.96 -2.13
N LEU A 97 -0.80 10.00 -2.96
CA LEU A 97 -1.84 11.03 -2.94
C LEU A 97 -3.22 10.47 -3.32
N ALA A 98 -3.30 9.56 -4.30
CA ALA A 98 -4.55 8.90 -4.66
C ALA A 98 -5.10 8.02 -3.52
N MET A 99 -4.23 7.29 -2.81
CA MET A 99 -4.62 6.52 -1.63
C MET A 99 -5.10 7.41 -0.50
N ILE A 100 -4.42 8.53 -0.22
CA ILE A 100 -4.84 9.51 0.80
C ILE A 100 -6.22 10.08 0.45
N ALA A 101 -6.42 10.56 -0.77
CA ALA A 101 -7.70 11.10 -1.21
C ALA A 101 -8.84 10.06 -1.11
N HIS A 102 -8.53 8.79 -1.39
CA HIS A 102 -9.51 7.72 -1.24
C HIS A 102 -9.85 7.46 0.24
N ILE A 103 -8.88 7.48 1.14
CA ILE A 103 -9.10 7.37 2.59
C ILE A 103 -9.98 8.52 3.08
N GLU A 104 -9.65 9.76 2.72
CA GLU A 104 -10.44 10.95 3.08
C GLU A 104 -11.88 10.84 2.58
N GLN A 105 -12.07 10.36 1.35
CA GLN A 105 -13.40 10.10 0.79
C GLN A 105 -14.16 9.03 1.59
N LEU A 106 -13.51 7.92 1.94
CA LEU A 106 -14.12 6.85 2.73
C LEU A 106 -14.48 7.33 4.15
N GLU A 107 -13.62 8.13 4.77
CA GLU A 107 -13.86 8.74 6.07
C GLU A 107 -15.04 9.71 6.03
N ALA A 108 -15.16 10.52 4.97
CA ALA A 108 -16.31 11.40 4.75
C ALA A 108 -17.61 10.61 4.56
N GLN A 109 -17.58 9.54 3.75
CA GLN A 109 -18.73 8.65 3.58
C GLN A 109 -19.13 7.98 4.90
N LEU A 110 -18.15 7.55 5.69
CA LEU A 110 -18.39 6.93 7.00
C LEU A 110 -18.97 7.95 7.98
N ALA A 111 -18.48 9.18 7.97
CA ALA A 111 -19.04 10.27 8.77
C ALA A 111 -20.49 10.58 8.40
N GLU A 112 -20.82 10.59 7.11
CA GLU A 112 -22.20 10.80 6.66
C GLU A 112 -23.11 9.61 7.00
N ALA A 113 -22.63 8.38 6.77
CA ALA A 113 -23.35 7.16 7.16
C ALA A 113 -23.65 7.12 8.67
N ARG A 114 -22.73 7.62 9.51
CA ARG A 114 -22.94 7.74 10.97
C ARG A 114 -24.04 8.72 11.36
N LYS A 115 -24.43 9.67 10.50
CA LYS A 115 -25.54 10.61 10.75
C LYS A 115 -26.90 10.00 10.42
N LEU A 116 -26.93 8.92 9.64
CA LEU A 116 -28.20 8.29 9.25
C LEU A 116 -28.90 7.71 10.49
N PRO A 117 -30.23 7.92 10.64
CA PRO A 117 -31.01 7.41 11.78
C PRO A 117 -30.85 5.91 11.99
N VAL A 118 -30.84 5.16 10.88
CA VAL A 118 -30.65 3.69 10.85
C VAL A 118 -29.32 3.27 11.49
N PHE A 119 -28.26 4.07 11.34
CA PHE A 119 -26.95 3.76 11.92
C PHE A 119 -26.93 4.04 13.43
N ARG A 120 -27.61 5.11 13.87
CA ARG A 120 -27.78 5.43 15.30
C ARG A 120 -28.62 4.37 16.01
N GLU A 121 -29.76 4.00 15.44
CA GLU A 121 -30.63 2.93 15.94
C GLU A 121 -29.90 1.59 16.01
N ALA A 122 -29.18 1.21 14.94
CA ALA A 122 -28.38 -0.02 14.94
C ALA A 122 -27.26 -0.03 16.01
N CYS A 123 -26.65 1.13 16.30
CA CYS A 123 -25.65 1.26 17.38
C CYS A 123 -26.28 1.16 18.78
N GLU A 124 -27.47 1.74 18.97
CA GLU A 124 -28.22 1.69 20.22
C GLU A 124 -28.75 0.28 20.51
N MET A 125 -29.34 -0.37 19.52
CA MET A 125 -29.80 -1.76 19.62
C MET A 125 -28.62 -2.73 19.88
N LYS A 126 -27.43 -2.47 19.31
CA LYS A 126 -26.23 -3.28 19.57
C LYS A 126 -25.74 -3.13 21.00
N ARG A 127 -25.79 -1.92 21.56
CA ARG A 127 -25.44 -1.63 22.97
C ARG A 127 -26.44 -2.24 23.95
N ALA A 128 -27.72 -2.35 23.55
CA ALA A 128 -28.76 -3.01 24.33
C ALA A 128 -28.66 -4.55 24.33
N GLY A 129 -27.69 -5.14 23.60
CA GLY A 129 -27.53 -6.60 23.49
C GLY A 129 -28.62 -7.27 22.64
N ASP A 130 -29.35 -6.51 21.84
CA ASP A 130 -30.51 -6.98 21.10
C ASP A 130 -30.10 -7.83 19.88
N GLN A 131 -30.52 -9.11 19.85
CA GLN A 131 -30.21 -10.06 18.76
C GLN A 131 -30.82 -9.62 17.42
N SER A 132 -31.82 -8.73 17.43
CA SER A 132 -32.46 -8.16 16.24
C SER A 132 -31.47 -7.45 15.32
N VAL A 133 -30.37 -6.92 15.87
CA VAL A 133 -29.30 -6.26 15.09
C VAL A 133 -28.58 -7.25 14.18
N LYS A 134 -28.37 -8.49 14.62
CA LYS A 134 -27.76 -9.53 13.76
C LYS A 134 -28.65 -9.81 12.55
N ILE A 135 -29.97 -9.80 12.73
CA ILE A 135 -30.95 -10.04 11.66
C ILE A 135 -30.94 -8.88 10.67
N ILE A 136 -30.95 -7.62 11.14
CA ILE A 136 -30.89 -6.43 10.27
C ILE A 136 -29.58 -6.38 9.47
N PHE A 137 -28.42 -6.59 10.11
CA PHE A 137 -27.15 -6.61 9.38
C PHE A 137 -27.04 -7.80 8.41
N SER A 138 -27.60 -8.97 8.74
CA SER A 138 -27.63 -10.12 7.83
C SER A 138 -28.53 -9.90 6.61
N SER A 139 -29.67 -9.23 6.81
CA SER A 139 -30.63 -8.91 5.74
C SER A 139 -30.13 -7.76 4.87
N CYS A 140 -29.45 -6.76 5.41
CA CYS A 140 -28.72 -5.76 4.61
C CYS A 140 -27.60 -6.40 3.78
N ARG A 141 -26.85 -7.35 4.34
CA ARG A 141 -25.81 -8.09 3.61
C ARG A 141 -26.40 -8.95 2.49
N ALA A 142 -27.52 -9.61 2.75
CA ALA A 142 -28.27 -10.38 1.76
C ALA A 142 -28.86 -9.47 0.67
N ALA A 143 -29.37 -8.28 1.01
CA ALA A 143 -29.88 -7.30 0.06
C ALA A 143 -28.77 -6.73 -0.84
N SER A 144 -27.60 -6.41 -0.28
CA SER A 144 -26.43 -6.01 -1.08
C SER A 144 -25.90 -7.14 -1.96
N GLN A 145 -25.98 -8.40 -1.52
CA GLN A 145 -25.61 -9.54 -2.34
C GLN A 145 -26.63 -9.75 -3.48
N PHE A 146 -27.93 -9.68 -3.17
CA PHE A 146 -28.99 -9.74 -4.16
C PHE A 146 -28.87 -8.62 -5.20
N GLU A 147 -28.54 -7.39 -4.81
CA GLU A 147 -28.33 -6.29 -5.77
C GLU A 147 -27.13 -6.56 -6.70
N LYS A 148 -26.05 -7.17 -6.18
CA LYS A 148 -24.89 -7.60 -7.00
C LYS A 148 -25.26 -8.76 -7.93
N ASP A 149 -26.06 -9.70 -7.46
CA ASP A 149 -26.53 -10.85 -8.22
C ASP A 149 -27.50 -10.40 -9.34
N VAL A 150 -28.37 -9.42 -9.06
CA VAL A 150 -29.25 -8.81 -10.06
C VAL A 150 -28.47 -8.00 -11.09
N ARG A 151 -27.46 -7.21 -10.68
CA ARG A 151 -26.60 -6.48 -11.62
C ARG A 151 -25.79 -7.42 -12.52
N SER A 152 -25.23 -8.49 -11.96
CA SER A 152 -24.47 -9.49 -12.73
C SER A 152 -25.38 -10.29 -13.68
N ALA A 153 -26.58 -10.67 -13.25
CA ALA A 153 -27.58 -11.30 -14.10
C ALA A 153 -28.11 -10.37 -15.20
N GLY A 154 -28.26 -9.07 -14.91
CA GLY A 154 -28.65 -8.05 -15.90
C GLY A 154 -27.58 -7.82 -16.98
N VAL A 155 -26.30 -7.88 -16.59
CA VAL A 155 -25.16 -7.82 -17.52
C VAL A 155 -25.08 -9.08 -18.39
N GLN A 156 -25.34 -10.27 -17.84
CA GLN A 156 -25.38 -11.51 -18.61
C GLN A 156 -26.52 -11.54 -19.66
N ARG A 157 -27.73 -11.05 -19.31
CA ARG A 157 -28.83 -10.95 -20.28
C ARG A 157 -28.57 -9.94 -21.40
N GLY A 158 -27.81 -8.87 -21.13
CA GLY A 158 -27.38 -7.91 -22.16
C GLY A 158 -26.37 -8.48 -23.16
N ILE A 159 -25.51 -9.40 -22.71
CA ILE A 159 -24.50 -10.06 -23.55
C ILE A 159 -25.13 -11.19 -24.39
N GLU A 160 -26.14 -11.90 -23.88
CA GLU A 160 -26.87 -12.92 -24.65
C GLU A 160 -27.81 -12.31 -25.70
N SER A 161 -28.43 -11.15 -25.41
CA SER A 161 -29.30 -10.43 -26.36
C SER A 161 -28.55 -9.91 -27.59
N THR A 162 -27.25 -9.59 -27.46
CA THR A 162 -26.42 -9.05 -28.56
C THR A 162 -25.76 -10.13 -29.43
N LYS A 163 -25.82 -11.41 -29.04
CA LYS A 163 -25.37 -12.55 -29.88
C LYS A 163 -26.46 -13.14 -30.79
N GLY A 164 -27.68 -12.59 -30.75
CA GLY A 164 -28.86 -13.12 -31.44
C GLY A 164 -29.43 -12.27 -32.58
N LYS A 165 -28.71 -11.25 -33.07
CA LYS A 165 -29.09 -10.53 -34.30
C LYS A 165 -27.87 -10.42 -35.21
N SER A 166 -28.01 -11.05 -36.38
CA SER A 166 -27.12 -11.09 -37.54
C SER A 166 -26.43 -9.80 -37.88
#